data_AF-A0A3D1L4W1-F1
#
_entry.id   AF-A0A3D1L4W1-F1
#
_cell.length_a   1.000
_cell.length_b   1.000
_cell.length_c   1.000
_cell.angle_alpha   90.00
_cell.angle_beta   90.00
_cell.angle_gamma   90.00
#
_symmetry.space_group_name_H-M   'P 1'
#
loop_
_entity.id
_entity.type
_entity.pdbx_description
1 polymer ?
#
loop_
_entity_poly.entity_id
_entity_poly.type
_entity_poly.pdbx_seq_one_letter_code
_entity_poly.pdbx_strand_id
1 'polypeptide(L)'
;MQSKKERYKSTLLDLAQSGKFIPGIYNYCDRWCERCTMSSKCLTFAHEQAMKENATDPETNHISNEKFWESLRLSFQVTFELLEEDAKRVGIDLNNLPDVEIKKPEKRPVEKLSKKYSTQMLRWLQANNEILKSKAEQLLLINNSEEPALKFADAWEVAQWYSVFISAKVHRAHFELDERLAEPEDEYDLMSGNLGSAKIALIAIDRSIAALSAMYSAMPENEDDYLKFLSQLSQIKKQMLETFPKAMDFKRPGFDDLINI
;
A
#
# COMPACT_ATOMS: atom_id res chain seq x y z
N MET A 1 -34.67 -10.10 11.74
CA MET A 1 -33.55 -9.15 11.98
C MET A 1 -32.35 -9.70 11.23
N GLN A 2 -31.76 -8.95 10.30
CA GLN A 2 -30.62 -9.43 9.50
C GLN A 2 -29.40 -9.62 10.42
N SER A 3 -28.68 -10.73 10.27
CA SER A 3 -27.44 -10.97 11.01
C SER A 3 -26.33 -10.00 10.57
N LYS A 4 -25.32 -9.76 11.42
CA LYS A 4 -24.16 -8.90 11.06
C LYS A 4 -23.45 -9.39 9.79
N LYS A 5 -23.34 -10.71 9.63
CA LYS A 5 -22.76 -11.36 8.45
C LYS A 5 -23.55 -11.08 7.18
N GLU A 6 -24.88 -11.28 7.23
CA GLU A 6 -25.77 -11.00 6.09
C GLU A 6 -25.74 -9.51 5.72
N ARG A 7 -25.74 -8.62 6.72
CA ARG A 7 -25.65 -7.16 6.48
C ARG A 7 -24.33 -6.78 5.82
N TYR A 8 -23.21 -7.35 6.26
CA TYR A 8 -21.89 -7.14 5.66
C TYR A 8 -21.90 -7.57 4.19
N LYS A 9 -22.36 -8.80 3.91
CA LYS A 9 -22.42 -9.37 2.55
C LYS A 9 -23.35 -8.55 1.65
N SER A 10 -24.57 -8.22 2.09
CA SER A 10 -25.52 -7.46 1.27
C SER A 10 -24.98 -6.06 0.97
N THR A 11 -24.42 -5.36 1.96
CA THR A 11 -23.84 -4.03 1.76
C THR A 11 -22.70 -4.05 0.73
N LEU A 12 -21.80 -5.04 0.80
CA LEU A 12 -20.73 -5.20 -0.18
C LEU A 12 -21.26 -5.42 -1.60
N LEU A 13 -22.23 -6.33 -1.76
CA LEU A 13 -22.81 -6.67 -3.06
C LEU A 13 -23.58 -5.49 -3.66
N ASP A 14 -24.39 -4.80 -2.84
CA ASP A 14 -25.15 -3.61 -3.27
C ASP A 14 -24.22 -2.49 -3.73
N LEU A 15 -23.13 -2.25 -2.98
CA LEU A 15 -22.11 -1.27 -3.38
C LEU A 15 -21.41 -1.70 -4.67
N ALA A 16 -21.00 -2.96 -4.80
CA ALA A 16 -20.34 -3.47 -5.99
C ALA A 16 -21.22 -3.35 -7.25
N GLN A 17 -22.53 -3.58 -7.12
CA GLN A 17 -23.50 -3.51 -8.22
C GLN A 17 -23.96 -2.08 -8.54
N SER A 18 -23.58 -1.08 -7.74
CA SER A 18 -24.03 0.31 -7.91
C SER A 18 -23.51 1.01 -9.18
N GLY A 19 -22.47 0.47 -9.83
CA GLY A 19 -21.82 1.08 -11.00
C GLY A 19 -21.02 2.37 -10.71
N LYS A 20 -20.89 2.77 -9.44
CA LYS A 20 -20.24 4.04 -9.04
C LYS A 20 -18.72 3.96 -8.92
N PHE A 21 -18.17 2.76 -8.82
CA PHE A 21 -16.78 2.51 -8.45
C PHE A 21 -15.93 2.08 -9.64
N ILE A 22 -14.64 2.41 -9.61
CA ILE A 22 -13.68 2.00 -10.64
C ILE A 22 -13.13 0.61 -10.27
N PRO A 23 -13.32 -0.42 -11.10
CA PRO A 23 -12.78 -1.75 -10.84
C PRO A 23 -11.25 -1.73 -10.70
N GLY A 24 -10.74 -2.43 -9.69
CA GLY A 24 -9.30 -2.59 -9.49
C GLY A 24 -8.54 -1.34 -9.01
N ILE A 25 -9.21 -0.22 -8.70
CA ILE A 25 -8.57 1.01 -8.21
C ILE A 25 -7.70 0.78 -6.96
N TYR A 26 -8.05 -0.18 -6.12
CA TYR A 26 -7.31 -0.56 -4.92
C TYR A 26 -6.07 -1.44 -5.19
N ASN A 27 -5.91 -1.99 -6.39
CA ASN A 27 -4.84 -2.96 -6.69
C ASN A 27 -3.44 -2.31 -6.67
N TYR A 28 -3.34 -1.06 -7.11
CA TYR A 28 -2.08 -0.32 -7.26
C TYR A 28 -2.11 1.05 -6.57
N CYS A 29 -2.90 1.16 -5.50
CA CYS A 29 -2.89 2.31 -4.59
C CYS A 29 -1.82 2.17 -3.50
N ASP A 30 -1.60 3.25 -2.75
CA ASP A 30 -0.71 3.28 -1.58
C ASP A 30 -1.42 3.05 -0.24
N ARG A 31 -2.74 2.77 -0.28
CA ARG A 31 -3.62 2.60 0.88
C ARG A 31 -3.65 3.82 1.82
N TRP A 32 -3.21 5.00 1.38
CA TRP A 32 -3.28 6.23 2.16
C TRP A 32 -4.63 6.91 1.95
N CYS A 33 -5.69 6.27 2.45
CA CYS A 33 -7.07 6.65 2.17
C CYS A 33 -7.41 8.10 2.60
N GLU A 34 -6.81 8.57 3.68
CA GLU A 34 -6.97 9.91 4.25
C GLU A 34 -6.47 11.02 3.30
N ARG A 35 -5.56 10.68 2.39
CA ARG A 35 -4.99 11.58 1.38
C ARG A 35 -5.39 11.22 -0.05
N CYS A 36 -6.27 10.22 -0.22
CA CYS A 36 -6.60 9.69 -1.53
C CYS A 36 -7.66 10.55 -2.24
N THR A 37 -7.28 11.12 -3.39
CA THR A 37 -8.16 11.94 -4.24
C THR A 37 -9.27 11.12 -4.92
N MET A 38 -9.17 9.79 -4.91
CA MET A 38 -10.09 8.87 -5.58
C MET A 38 -10.95 8.05 -4.62
N SER A 39 -10.99 8.42 -3.33
CA SER A 39 -11.75 7.71 -2.30
C SER A 39 -13.24 7.57 -2.64
N SER A 40 -13.84 8.58 -3.28
CA SER A 40 -15.24 8.57 -3.76
C SER A 40 -15.53 7.54 -4.86
N LYS A 41 -14.49 7.01 -5.51
CA LYS A 41 -14.57 6.00 -6.58
C LYS A 41 -14.04 4.63 -6.15
N CYS A 42 -13.70 4.46 -4.87
CA CYS A 42 -13.14 3.23 -4.33
C CYS A 42 -14.19 2.41 -3.57
N LEU A 43 -14.55 1.24 -4.10
CA LEU A 43 -15.47 0.30 -3.45
C LEU A 43 -14.97 -0.09 -2.05
N THR A 44 -13.69 -0.40 -1.91
CA THR A 44 -13.11 -0.80 -0.63
C THR A 44 -13.27 0.29 0.42
N PHE A 45 -13.00 1.55 0.06
CA PHE A 45 -13.19 2.67 0.97
C PHE A 45 -14.67 2.86 1.32
N ALA A 46 -15.56 2.87 0.32
CA ALA A 46 -17.00 3.01 0.57
C ALA A 46 -17.55 1.91 1.49
N HIS A 47 -17.10 0.67 1.29
CA HIS A 47 -17.48 -0.46 2.12
C HIS A 47 -16.91 -0.36 3.54
N GLU A 48 -15.63 -0.03 3.70
CA GLU A 48 -15.02 0.24 5.02
C GLU A 48 -15.78 1.34 5.77
N GLN A 49 -16.18 2.41 5.09
CA GLN A 49 -16.97 3.50 5.68
C GLN A 49 -18.39 3.06 6.06
N ALA A 50 -19.04 2.21 5.26
CA ALA A 50 -20.36 1.68 5.56
C ALA A 50 -20.36 0.71 6.75
N MET A 51 -19.22 0.03 7.00
CA MET A 51 -19.03 -0.89 8.11
C MET A 51 -18.58 -0.22 9.41
N LYS A 52 -18.16 1.05 9.39
CA LYS A 52 -17.81 1.80 10.59
C LYS A 52 -19.07 2.07 11.43
N GLU A 53 -19.25 1.28 12.49
CA GLU A 53 -20.30 1.52 13.50
C GLU A 53 -19.85 2.66 14.44
N ASN A 54 -20.34 3.87 14.16
CA ASN A 54 -20.03 5.15 14.85
C ASN A 54 -18.58 5.64 14.66
N ALA A 55 -18.41 6.71 13.87
CA ALA A 55 -17.14 7.37 13.54
C ALA A 55 -16.40 8.03 14.73
N THR A 56 -16.82 7.77 15.97
CA THR A 56 -16.39 8.49 17.18
C THR A 56 -15.61 7.63 18.17
N ASP A 57 -15.33 6.36 17.87
CA ASP A 57 -14.55 5.47 18.74
C ASP A 57 -13.09 5.44 18.23
N PRO A 58 -12.16 6.20 18.85
CA PRO A 58 -10.77 6.30 18.39
C PRO A 58 -9.98 4.98 18.52
N GLU A 59 -10.52 3.99 19.24
CA GLU A 59 -9.89 2.69 19.45
C GLU A 59 -10.33 1.63 18.43
N THR A 60 -11.13 1.96 17.41
CA THR A 60 -11.68 0.96 16.46
C THR A 60 -10.64 0.17 15.68
N ASN A 61 -9.40 0.67 15.61
CA ASN A 61 -8.28 0.01 14.94
C ASN A 61 -7.22 -0.54 15.92
N HIS A 62 -7.48 -0.51 17.23
CA HIS A 62 -6.54 -1.01 18.23
C HIS A 62 -6.68 -2.53 18.40
N ILE A 63 -5.55 -3.24 18.52
CA ILE A 63 -5.51 -4.70 18.59
C ILE A 63 -6.23 -5.28 19.83
N SER A 64 -6.44 -4.48 20.87
CA SER A 64 -7.20 -4.87 22.05
C SER A 64 -8.72 -4.65 21.93
N ASN A 65 -9.19 -4.04 20.83
CA ASN A 65 -10.60 -3.74 20.64
C ASN A 65 -11.35 -4.98 20.11
N GLU A 66 -12.37 -5.42 20.83
CA GLU A 66 -13.21 -6.55 20.42
C GLU A 66 -13.92 -6.29 19.08
N LYS A 67 -14.39 -5.06 18.85
CA LYS A 67 -15.07 -4.67 17.59
C LYS A 67 -14.14 -4.79 16.38
N PHE A 68 -12.84 -4.51 16.57
CA PHE A 68 -11.83 -4.69 15.53
C PHE A 68 -11.77 -6.17 15.10
N TRP A 69 -11.66 -7.08 16.07
CA TRP A 69 -11.63 -8.52 15.81
C TRP A 69 -12.94 -9.06 15.24
N GLU A 70 -14.08 -8.52 15.68
CA GLU A 70 -15.39 -8.86 15.12
C GLU A 70 -15.48 -8.47 13.64
N SER A 71 -15.09 -7.25 13.29
CA SER A 71 -15.05 -6.77 11.89
C SER A 71 -14.12 -7.63 11.03
N LEU A 72 -12.93 -7.96 11.54
CA LEU A 72 -11.98 -8.83 10.86
C LEU A 72 -12.58 -10.23 10.63
N ARG A 73 -13.18 -10.83 11.66
CA ARG A 73 -13.86 -12.13 11.55
C ARG A 73 -14.97 -12.09 10.50
N LEU A 74 -15.81 -11.06 10.51
CA LEU A 74 -16.90 -10.89 9.54
C LEU A 74 -16.35 -10.80 8.11
N SER A 75 -15.28 -10.04 7.88
CA SER A 75 -14.64 -9.91 6.56
C SER A 75 -14.18 -11.26 6.01
N PHE A 76 -13.53 -12.09 6.83
CA PHE A 76 -13.09 -13.43 6.41
C PHE A 76 -14.27 -14.36 6.20
N GLN A 77 -15.25 -14.39 7.11
CA GLN A 77 -16.42 -15.27 6.97
C GLN A 77 -17.22 -14.99 5.70
N VAL A 78 -17.43 -13.71 5.36
CA VAL A 78 -18.10 -13.33 4.11
C VAL A 78 -17.22 -13.66 2.90
N THR A 79 -15.92 -13.40 2.96
CA THR A 79 -14.99 -13.73 1.87
C THR A 79 -14.99 -15.23 1.57
N PHE A 80 -14.90 -16.09 2.60
CA PHE A 80 -14.95 -17.55 2.41
C PHE A 80 -16.28 -18.01 1.80
N GLU A 81 -17.41 -17.46 2.26
CA GLU A 81 -18.71 -17.79 1.66
C GLU A 81 -18.80 -17.38 0.18
N LEU A 82 -18.32 -16.18 -0.16
CA LEU A 82 -18.28 -15.73 -1.56
C LEU A 82 -17.36 -16.60 -2.43
N LEU A 83 -16.21 -17.02 -1.89
CA LEU A 83 -15.30 -17.94 -2.57
C LEU A 83 -15.93 -19.32 -2.80
N GLU A 84 -16.64 -19.87 -1.81
CA GLU A 84 -17.36 -21.14 -1.96
C GLU A 84 -18.48 -21.04 -3.00
N GLU A 85 -19.22 -19.93 -3.03
CA GLU A 85 -20.26 -19.66 -4.03
C GLU A 85 -19.68 -19.55 -5.43
N ASP A 86 -18.58 -18.81 -5.60
CA ASP A 86 -17.89 -18.67 -6.88
C ASP A 86 -17.28 -19.98 -7.35
N ALA A 87 -16.62 -20.74 -6.47
CA ALA A 87 -16.08 -22.06 -6.79
C ALA A 87 -17.17 -23.01 -7.31
N LYS A 88 -18.32 -23.07 -6.63
CA LYS A 88 -19.49 -23.83 -7.10
C LYS A 88 -19.98 -23.35 -8.46
N ARG A 89 -20.06 -22.03 -8.67
CA ARG A 89 -20.50 -21.42 -9.93
C ARG A 89 -19.62 -21.79 -11.12
N VAL A 90 -18.31 -21.89 -10.92
CA VAL A 90 -17.36 -22.27 -11.98
C VAL A 90 -17.02 -23.77 -12.00
N GLY A 91 -17.65 -24.58 -11.14
CA GLY A 91 -17.46 -26.02 -11.09
C GLY A 91 -16.16 -26.50 -10.44
N ILE A 92 -15.55 -25.69 -9.57
CA ILE A 92 -14.36 -26.06 -8.78
C ILE A 92 -14.77 -26.68 -7.45
N ASP A 93 -14.27 -27.88 -7.16
CA ASP A 93 -14.44 -28.54 -5.85
C ASP A 93 -13.27 -28.22 -4.92
N LEU A 94 -13.52 -27.37 -3.92
CA LEU A 94 -12.53 -26.95 -2.93
C LEU A 94 -12.07 -28.08 -2.00
N ASN A 95 -12.83 -29.18 -1.89
CA ASN A 95 -12.45 -30.34 -1.07
C ASN A 95 -11.59 -31.35 -1.84
N ASN A 96 -11.41 -31.16 -3.14
CA ASN A 96 -10.70 -32.08 -4.02
C ASN A 96 -9.78 -31.30 -4.99
N LEU A 97 -8.89 -30.49 -4.43
CA LEU A 97 -7.89 -29.76 -5.19
C LEU A 97 -6.65 -30.63 -5.44
N PRO A 98 -5.98 -30.48 -6.60
CA PRO A 98 -4.70 -31.13 -6.83
C PRO A 98 -3.66 -30.63 -5.82
N ASP A 99 -2.75 -31.50 -5.42
CA ASP A 99 -1.58 -31.07 -4.65
C ASP A 99 -0.64 -30.29 -5.58
N VAL A 100 -0.37 -29.04 -5.23
CA VAL A 100 0.50 -28.16 -6.00
C VAL A 100 1.72 -27.84 -5.16
N GLU A 101 2.90 -28.22 -5.66
CA GLU A 101 4.15 -27.88 -4.99
C GLU A 101 4.39 -26.37 -5.07
N ILE A 102 4.17 -25.67 -3.95
CA ILE A 102 4.45 -24.23 -3.85
C ILE A 102 5.96 -24.06 -3.67
N LYS A 103 6.66 -23.81 -4.78
CA LYS A 103 8.08 -23.44 -4.73
C LYS A 103 8.20 -22.09 -4.03
N LYS A 104 9.07 -22.01 -3.04
CA LYS A 104 9.40 -20.73 -2.40
C LYS A 104 10.36 -19.98 -3.31
N PRO A 105 9.94 -18.88 -3.97
CA PRO A 105 10.81 -18.18 -4.90
C PRO A 105 12.01 -17.60 -4.14
N GLU A 106 13.19 -17.66 -4.75
CA GLU A 106 14.37 -17.05 -4.18
C GLU A 106 14.28 -15.52 -4.33
N LYS A 107 14.46 -14.81 -3.21
CA LYS A 107 14.41 -13.34 -3.23
C LYS A 107 15.60 -12.76 -3.97
N ARG A 108 15.31 -11.89 -4.93
CA ARG A 108 16.29 -11.13 -5.70
C ARG A 108 17.05 -10.12 -4.82
N PRO A 109 18.24 -9.67 -5.24
CA PRO A 109 19.02 -8.67 -4.51
C PRO A 109 18.23 -7.41 -4.15
N VAL A 110 17.41 -6.89 -5.08
CA VAL A 110 16.56 -5.70 -4.85
C VAL A 110 15.51 -5.91 -3.76
N GLU A 111 14.95 -7.12 -3.62
CA GLU A 111 13.99 -7.45 -2.56
C GLU A 111 14.66 -7.51 -1.19
N LYS A 112 15.87 -8.08 -1.13
CA LYS A 112 16.68 -8.10 0.10
C LYS A 112 17.08 -6.67 0.50
N LEU A 113 17.48 -5.83 -0.47
CA LEU A 113 17.84 -4.43 -0.26
C LEU A 113 16.65 -3.60 0.21
N SER A 114 15.49 -3.73 -0.43
CA SER A 114 14.27 -3.00 -0.06
C SER A 114 13.78 -3.38 1.33
N LYS A 115 13.85 -4.67 1.69
CA LYS A 115 13.54 -5.12 3.06
C LYS A 115 14.52 -4.55 4.08
N LYS A 116 15.82 -4.51 3.76
CA LYS A 116 16.85 -3.90 4.62
C LYS A 116 16.57 -2.41 4.84
N TYR A 117 16.29 -1.66 3.77
CA TYR A 117 15.87 -0.26 3.85
C TYR A 117 14.66 -0.10 4.78
N SER A 118 13.57 -0.85 4.55
CA SER A 118 12.36 -0.74 5.35
C SER A 118 12.60 -1.00 6.84
N THR A 119 13.38 -2.04 7.19
CA THR A 119 13.70 -2.33 8.58
C THR A 119 14.58 -1.26 9.23
N GLN A 120 15.57 -0.73 8.49
CA GLN A 120 16.45 0.32 9.01
C GLN A 120 15.70 1.64 9.19
N MET A 121 14.90 2.03 8.20
CA MET A 121 14.11 3.26 8.22
C MET A 121 13.06 3.24 9.34
N LEU A 122 12.33 2.14 9.49
CA LEU A 122 11.35 2.00 10.57
C LEU A 122 11.99 2.14 11.96
N ARG A 123 13.13 1.46 12.18
CA ARG A 123 13.87 1.56 13.45
C ARG A 123 14.39 2.96 13.71
N TRP A 124 14.91 3.63 12.67
CA TRP A 124 15.41 4.99 12.78
C TRP A 124 14.29 5.98 13.11
N LEU A 125 13.14 5.88 12.44
CA LEU A 125 11.96 6.72 12.74
C LEU A 125 11.45 6.51 14.17
N GLN A 126 11.49 5.27 14.68
CA GLN A 126 11.11 4.96 16.06
C GLN A 126 12.11 5.55 17.06
N ALA A 127 13.41 5.37 16.82
CA ALA A 127 14.47 5.86 17.71
C ALA A 127 14.56 7.39 17.74
N ASN A 128 14.23 8.07 16.64
CA ASN A 128 14.32 9.52 16.52
C ASN A 128 12.96 10.23 16.68
N ASN A 129 11.90 9.54 17.12
CA ASN A 129 10.55 10.10 17.16
C ASN A 129 10.46 11.42 17.93
N GLU A 130 11.07 11.48 19.12
CA GLU A 130 11.05 12.68 19.97
C GLU A 130 11.88 13.83 19.38
N ILE A 131 13.01 13.51 18.71
CA ILE A 131 13.84 14.50 18.01
C ILE A 131 13.05 15.11 16.85
N LEU A 132 12.35 14.28 16.08
CA LEU A 132 11.53 14.72 14.94
C LEU A 132 10.36 15.59 15.40
N LYS A 133 9.68 15.23 16.50
CA LYS A 133 8.64 16.07 17.11
C LYS A 133 9.19 17.42 17.57
N SER A 134 10.27 17.40 18.34
CA SER A 134 10.90 18.62 18.85
C SER A 134 11.34 19.53 17.71
N LYS A 135 11.84 18.97 16.61
CA LYS A 135 12.20 19.74 15.42
C LYS A 135 10.98 20.39 14.75
N ALA A 136 9.87 19.67 14.61
CA ALA A 136 8.64 20.24 14.07
C ALA A 136 8.12 21.40 14.93
N GLU A 137 8.12 21.25 16.26
CA GLU A 137 7.76 22.30 17.21
C GLU A 137 8.70 23.51 17.13
N GLN A 138 10.01 23.27 17.05
CA GLN A 138 11.01 24.31 16.89
C GLN A 138 10.78 25.11 15.60
N LEU A 139 10.47 24.44 14.48
CA LEU A 139 10.17 25.10 13.21
C LEU A 139 8.90 25.95 13.28
N LEU A 140 7.91 25.58 14.10
CA LEU A 140 6.74 26.42 14.35
C LEU A 140 7.08 27.68 15.15
N LEU A 141 7.98 27.58 16.12
CA LEU A 141 8.32 28.68 17.03
C LEU A 141 9.29 29.71 16.42
N ILE A 142 10.22 29.28 15.57
CA ILE A 142 11.30 30.14 15.05
C ILE A 142 10.89 30.89 13.78
N ASN A 143 9.92 30.38 13.03
CA ASN A 143 9.54 30.98 11.75
C ASN A 143 8.32 31.90 11.92
N ASN A 144 8.31 33.02 11.18
CA ASN A 144 7.15 33.92 11.09
C ASN A 144 5.95 33.31 10.34
N SER A 145 6.04 32.03 9.96
CA SER A 145 5.02 31.28 9.23
C SER A 145 5.09 29.81 9.60
N GLU A 146 3.96 29.12 9.55
CA GLU A 146 3.86 27.69 9.82
C GLU A 146 4.40 26.82 8.65
N GLU A 147 4.63 27.42 7.48
CA GLU A 147 4.98 26.71 6.24
C GLU A 147 6.19 25.77 6.37
N PRO A 148 7.32 26.16 6.99
CA PRO A 148 8.47 25.26 7.12
C PRO A 148 8.18 24.06 8.02
N ALA A 149 7.41 24.26 9.09
CA ALA A 149 7.02 23.18 9.99
C ALA A 149 6.05 22.21 9.33
N LEU A 150 5.05 22.73 8.59
CA LEU A 150 4.11 21.91 7.82
C LEU A 150 4.84 21.09 6.76
N LYS A 151 5.80 21.68 6.03
CA LYS A 151 6.63 20.95 5.06
C LYS A 151 7.44 19.84 5.70
N PHE A 152 8.04 20.09 6.87
CA PHE A 152 8.80 19.08 7.59
C PHE A 152 7.92 17.94 8.11
N ALA A 153 6.78 18.28 8.72
CA ALA A 153 5.82 17.29 9.22
C ALA A 153 5.25 16.43 8.07
N ASP A 154 4.90 17.05 6.94
CA ASP A 154 4.44 16.35 5.75
C ASP A 154 5.49 15.38 5.20
N ALA A 155 6.74 15.85 5.07
CA ALA A 155 7.86 15.01 4.65
C ALA A 155 8.08 13.84 5.62
N TRP A 156 8.00 14.09 6.93
CA TRP A 156 8.12 13.05 7.94
C TRP A 156 7.00 12.00 7.83
N GLU A 157 5.74 12.41 7.67
CA GLU A 157 4.63 11.49 7.45
C GLU A 157 4.83 10.65 6.19
N VAL A 158 5.28 11.25 5.08
CA VAL A 158 5.57 10.53 3.83
C VAL A 158 6.67 9.48 4.04
N ALA A 159 7.74 9.85 4.73
CA ALA A 159 8.85 8.95 5.04
C ALA A 159 8.39 7.78 5.94
N GLN A 160 7.52 8.06 6.91
CA GLN A 160 6.94 7.05 7.80
C GLN A 160 6.01 6.11 7.04
N TRP A 161 5.07 6.65 6.26
CA TRP A 161 4.08 5.88 5.52
C TRP A 161 4.74 4.88 4.56
N TYR A 162 5.72 5.36 3.79
CA TYR A 162 6.37 4.53 2.77
C TYR A 162 7.49 3.64 3.30
N SER A 163 7.89 3.78 4.57
CA SER A 163 9.00 3.03 5.18
C SER A 163 8.86 1.53 4.97
N VAL A 164 7.71 0.92 5.27
CA VAL A 164 7.44 -0.52 5.08
C VAL A 164 6.79 -0.82 3.74
N PHE A 165 6.02 0.11 3.19
CA PHE A 165 5.27 -0.03 1.95
C PHE A 165 6.15 -0.40 0.76
N ILE A 166 7.30 0.27 0.61
CA ILE A 166 8.22 0.05 -0.52
C ILE A 166 8.64 -1.41 -0.59
N SER A 167 9.09 -2.02 0.52
CA SER A 167 9.50 -3.44 0.51
C SER A 167 8.36 -4.38 0.13
N ALA A 168 7.14 -4.10 0.58
CA ALA A 168 5.96 -4.92 0.26
C ALA A 168 5.64 -4.87 -1.23
N LYS A 169 5.68 -3.68 -1.86
CA LYS A 169 5.40 -3.51 -3.29
C LYS A 169 6.54 -4.01 -4.18
N VAL A 170 7.79 -3.82 -3.76
CA VAL A 170 8.96 -4.43 -4.43
C VAL A 170 8.84 -5.95 -4.42
N HIS A 171 8.49 -6.56 -3.27
CA HIS A 171 8.29 -8.01 -3.21
C HIS A 171 7.14 -8.47 -4.12
N ARG A 172 5.98 -7.81 -4.07
CA ARG A 172 4.84 -8.15 -4.94
C ARG A 172 5.16 -8.00 -6.43
N ALA A 173 5.97 -7.01 -6.80
CA ALA A 173 6.41 -6.84 -8.19
C ALA A 173 7.27 -8.01 -8.69
N HIS A 174 8.04 -8.65 -7.81
CA HIS A 174 8.87 -9.81 -8.17
C HIS A 174 8.21 -11.16 -7.90
N PHE A 175 7.06 -11.16 -7.23
CA PHE A 175 6.33 -12.38 -6.94
C PHE A 175 5.94 -13.07 -8.25
N GLU A 176 6.33 -14.35 -8.36
CA GLU A 176 6.15 -15.20 -9.55
C GLU A 176 6.69 -14.61 -10.86
N LEU A 177 7.66 -13.70 -10.78
CA LEU A 177 8.16 -13.01 -11.97
C LEU A 177 8.82 -13.96 -12.97
N ASP A 178 9.59 -14.93 -12.47
CA ASP A 178 10.30 -15.88 -13.33
C ASP A 178 9.33 -16.81 -14.06
N GLU A 179 8.29 -17.31 -13.36
CA GLU A 179 7.24 -18.11 -13.98
C GLU A 179 6.51 -17.31 -15.09
N ARG A 180 6.12 -16.07 -14.79
CA ARG A 180 5.39 -15.23 -15.76
C ARG A 180 6.25 -14.78 -16.95
N LEU A 181 7.57 -14.64 -16.76
CA LEU A 181 8.48 -14.37 -17.86
C LEU A 181 8.70 -15.60 -18.75
N ALA A 182 8.60 -16.81 -18.19
CA ALA A 182 8.69 -18.06 -18.95
C ALA A 182 7.42 -18.33 -19.78
N GLU A 183 6.28 -17.73 -19.41
CA GLU A 183 4.99 -17.85 -20.10
C GLU A 183 4.47 -16.48 -20.59
N PRO A 184 5.12 -15.87 -21.60
CA PRO A 184 4.79 -14.51 -22.05
C PRO A 184 3.43 -14.38 -22.77
N GLU A 185 2.82 -15.48 -23.21
CA GLU A 185 1.51 -15.53 -23.88
C GLU A 185 0.39 -15.94 -22.92
N ASP A 186 0.50 -15.56 -21.64
CA ASP A 186 -0.54 -15.80 -20.64
C ASP A 186 -1.86 -15.07 -20.98
N GLU A 187 -2.94 -15.85 -21.07
CA GLU A 187 -4.31 -15.39 -21.41
C GLU A 187 -4.82 -14.32 -20.41
N TYR A 188 -4.30 -14.33 -19.19
CA TYR A 188 -4.75 -13.46 -18.10
C TYR A 188 -3.92 -12.18 -17.90
N ASP A 189 -2.89 -11.94 -18.72
CA ASP A 189 -1.96 -10.80 -18.61
C ASP A 189 -1.47 -10.59 -17.16
N LEU A 190 -1.05 -11.67 -16.49
CA LEU A 190 -0.61 -11.61 -15.09
C LEU A 190 0.60 -10.69 -14.89
N MET A 191 1.42 -10.48 -15.94
CA MET A 191 2.55 -9.55 -15.95
C MET A 191 2.13 -8.10 -15.65
N SER A 192 0.91 -7.71 -16.05
CA SER A 192 0.28 -6.43 -15.69
C SER A 192 0.30 -6.18 -14.18
N GLY A 193 0.11 -7.24 -13.39
CA GLY A 193 0.21 -7.22 -11.93
C GLY A 193 1.58 -6.85 -11.37
N ASN A 194 2.64 -7.38 -12.00
CA ASN A 194 4.03 -7.07 -11.66
C ASN A 194 4.35 -5.61 -12.00
N LEU A 195 3.97 -5.16 -13.20
CA LEU A 195 4.20 -3.79 -13.68
C LEU A 195 3.48 -2.75 -12.82
N GLY A 196 2.20 -2.98 -12.48
CA GLY A 196 1.47 -2.06 -11.60
C GLY A 196 2.04 -1.98 -10.19
N SER A 197 2.53 -3.10 -9.65
CA SER A 197 3.22 -3.14 -8.36
C SER A 197 4.58 -2.44 -8.40
N ALA A 198 5.32 -2.61 -9.49
CA ALA A 198 6.58 -1.89 -9.73
C ALA A 198 6.36 -0.39 -9.85
N LYS A 199 5.32 0.06 -10.58
CA LYS A 199 5.00 1.49 -10.73
C LYS A 199 4.72 2.16 -9.40
N ILE A 200 3.83 1.59 -8.58
CA ILE A 200 3.50 2.20 -7.28
C ILE A 200 4.68 2.17 -6.31
N ALA A 201 5.55 1.15 -6.39
CA ALA A 201 6.80 1.13 -5.65
C ALA A 201 7.74 2.28 -6.07
N LEU A 202 7.90 2.51 -7.37
CA LEU A 202 8.72 3.61 -7.91
C LEU A 202 8.20 4.99 -7.50
N ILE A 203 6.88 5.20 -7.56
CA ILE A 203 6.23 6.43 -7.09
C ILE A 203 6.49 6.63 -5.58
N ALA A 204 6.35 5.58 -4.78
CA ALA A 204 6.63 5.65 -3.35
C ALA A 204 8.11 5.98 -3.07
N ILE A 205 9.04 5.39 -3.83
CA ILE A 205 10.48 5.69 -3.73
C ILE A 205 10.75 7.16 -4.04
N ASP A 206 10.18 7.70 -5.12
CA ASP A 206 10.38 9.11 -5.49
C ASP A 206 9.83 10.07 -4.43
N ARG A 207 8.64 9.75 -3.88
CA ARG A 207 8.07 10.50 -2.76
C ARG A 207 8.96 10.42 -1.51
N SER A 208 9.47 9.24 -1.17
CA SER A 208 10.40 9.07 -0.03
C SER A 208 11.72 9.80 -0.23
N ILE A 209 12.29 9.82 -1.44
CA ILE A 209 13.51 10.59 -1.74
C ILE A 209 13.25 12.08 -1.51
N ALA A 210 12.18 12.63 -2.10
CA ALA A 210 11.82 14.04 -1.93
C ALA A 210 11.59 14.41 -0.45
N ALA A 211 10.87 13.56 0.28
CA ALA A 211 10.62 13.72 1.70
C ALA A 211 11.90 13.72 2.53
N LEU A 212 12.79 12.73 2.34
CA LEU A 212 14.05 12.65 3.05
C LEU A 212 14.96 13.84 2.74
N SER A 213 15.00 14.31 1.48
CA SER A 213 15.74 15.53 1.12
C SER A 213 15.18 16.78 1.80
N ALA A 214 13.85 16.90 1.91
CA ALA A 214 13.21 18.01 2.63
C ALA A 214 13.50 17.95 4.14
N MET A 215 13.45 16.76 4.74
CA MET A 215 13.79 16.55 6.15
C MET A 215 15.26 16.89 6.41
N TYR A 216 16.19 16.40 5.58
CA TYR A 216 17.62 16.70 5.70
C TYR A 216 17.92 18.21 5.59
N SER A 217 17.25 18.90 4.65
CA SER A 217 17.42 20.35 4.49
C SER A 217 17.01 21.14 5.75
N ALA A 218 16.02 20.65 6.49
CA ALA A 218 15.56 21.27 7.73
C ALA A 218 16.33 20.80 8.96
N MET A 219 16.82 19.56 8.98
CA MET A 219 17.50 18.90 10.10
C MET A 219 18.78 18.18 9.62
N PRO A 220 19.87 18.92 9.34
CA PRO A 220 21.11 18.35 8.81
C PRO A 220 21.90 17.51 9.82
N GLU A 221 21.55 17.55 11.11
CA GLU A 221 22.30 16.94 12.20
C GLU A 221 22.39 15.40 12.11
N ASN A 222 21.56 14.75 11.29
CA ASN A 222 21.57 13.31 11.02
C ASN A 222 22.02 12.98 9.57
N GLU A 223 22.94 13.76 9.00
CA GLU A 223 23.40 13.65 7.61
C GLU A 223 23.70 12.20 7.16
N ASP A 224 24.53 11.48 7.90
CA ASP A 224 24.95 10.12 7.53
C ASP A 224 23.76 9.15 7.38
N ASP A 225 22.76 9.27 8.25
CA ASP A 225 21.54 8.46 8.17
C ASP A 225 20.72 8.83 6.93
N TYR A 226 20.51 10.13 6.68
CA TYR A 226 19.80 10.60 5.49
C TYR A 226 20.47 10.14 4.20
N LEU A 227 21.79 10.35 4.07
CA LEU A 227 22.55 9.96 2.88
C LEU A 227 22.51 8.46 2.66
N LYS A 228 22.58 7.67 3.73
CA LYS A 228 22.43 6.21 3.66
C LYS A 228 21.06 5.79 3.13
N PHE A 229 19.97 6.37 3.63
CA PHE A 229 18.61 6.05 3.16
C PHE A 229 18.39 6.50 1.71
N LEU A 230 18.83 7.71 1.35
CA LEU A 230 18.77 8.23 -0.02
C LEU A 230 19.55 7.35 -1.00
N SER A 231 20.74 6.88 -0.60
CA SER A 231 21.56 5.95 -1.40
C SER A 231 20.85 4.61 -1.59
N GLN A 232 20.27 4.03 -0.54
CA GLN A 232 19.51 2.78 -0.63
C GLN A 232 18.29 2.92 -1.55
N LEU A 233 17.49 3.98 -1.40
CA LEU A 233 16.34 4.25 -2.25
C LEU A 233 16.75 4.42 -3.72
N SER A 234 17.83 5.15 -3.98
CA SER A 234 18.36 5.35 -5.34
C SER A 234 18.80 4.02 -5.98
N GLN A 235 19.46 3.15 -5.21
CA GLN A 235 19.85 1.82 -5.67
C GLN A 235 18.64 0.91 -5.95
N ILE A 236 17.61 0.94 -5.08
CA ILE A 236 16.37 0.21 -5.29
C ILE A 236 15.66 0.72 -6.55
N LYS A 237 15.53 2.04 -6.72
CA LYS A 237 14.92 2.66 -7.90
C LYS A 237 15.61 2.19 -9.19
N LYS A 238 16.94 2.24 -9.21
CA LYS A 238 17.75 1.80 -10.36
C LYS A 238 17.46 0.34 -10.71
N GLN A 239 17.55 -0.57 -9.74
CA GLN A 239 17.30 -2.00 -9.96
C GLN A 239 15.85 -2.29 -10.37
N MET A 240 14.88 -1.54 -9.83
CA MET A 240 13.47 -1.66 -10.22
C MET A 240 13.24 -1.24 -11.68
N LEU A 241 13.85 -0.14 -12.13
CA LEU A 241 13.75 0.32 -13.52
C LEU A 241 14.48 -0.61 -14.50
N GLU A 242 15.57 -1.24 -14.06
CA GLU A 242 16.27 -2.27 -14.85
C GLU A 242 15.43 -3.54 -15.01
N THR A 243 14.80 -4.02 -13.93
CA THR A 243 13.93 -5.22 -13.98
C THR A 243 12.60 -4.95 -14.69
N PHE A 244 12.01 -3.76 -14.51
CA PHE A 244 10.69 -3.40 -15.05
C PHE A 244 10.76 -2.10 -15.88
N PRO A 245 11.38 -2.13 -17.07
CA PRO A 245 11.57 -0.92 -17.89
C PRO A 245 10.25 -0.26 -18.31
N LYS A 246 9.17 -1.05 -18.44
CA LYS A 246 7.83 -0.57 -18.81
C LYS A 246 6.92 -0.28 -17.60
N ALA A 247 7.46 -0.30 -16.37
CA ALA A 247 6.63 -0.06 -15.18
C ALA A 247 5.91 1.28 -15.24
N MET A 248 6.57 2.35 -15.69
CA MET A 248 5.97 3.68 -15.70
C MET A 248 4.86 3.85 -16.76
N ASP A 249 4.86 3.01 -17.80
CA ASP A 249 3.84 3.01 -18.86
C ASP A 249 2.51 2.41 -18.38
N PHE A 250 2.56 1.52 -17.37
CA PHE A 250 1.37 0.90 -16.78
C PHE A 250 0.36 1.96 -16.30
N LYS A 251 -0.92 1.80 -16.63
CA LYS A 251 -1.99 2.72 -16.21
C LYS A 251 -2.67 2.22 -14.95
N ARG A 252 -2.43 2.90 -13.81
CA ARG A 252 -3.14 2.60 -12.56
C ARG A 252 -4.61 3.01 -12.72
N PRO A 253 -5.57 2.07 -12.56
CA PRO A 253 -6.98 2.36 -12.73
C PRO A 253 -7.42 3.55 -11.87
N GLY A 254 -8.00 4.57 -12.50
CA GLY A 254 -8.50 5.77 -11.83
C GLY A 254 -7.45 6.78 -11.36
N PHE A 255 -6.15 6.47 -11.43
CA PHE A 255 -5.08 7.39 -10.99
C PHE A 255 -4.26 7.99 -12.14
N ASP A 256 -4.01 7.21 -13.21
CA ASP A 256 -3.13 7.60 -14.32
C ASP A 256 -3.88 7.81 -15.65
N ASP A 257 -5.20 7.70 -15.61
CA ASP A 257 -6.08 8.03 -16.72
C ASP A 257 -6.07 9.56 -16.89
N LEU A 258 -6.02 10.05 -18.13
CA LEU A 258 -6.15 11.47 -18.42
C LEU A 258 -7.49 11.92 -17.84
N ILE A 259 -7.45 12.60 -16.70
CA ILE A 259 -8.63 13.29 -16.20
C ILE A 259 -8.83 14.45 -17.18
N ASN A 260 -9.74 14.28 -18.13
CA ASN A 260 -10.45 15.43 -18.68
C ASN A 260 -11.27 15.99 -17.50
N ILE A 261 -10.64 16.83 -16.68
CA ILE A 261 -11.31 17.78 -15.80
C ILE A 261 -11.78 18.93 -16.69
#